data_AF-A0AAJ0BRY4-F1
#
_entry.id   AF-A0AAJ0BRY4-F1
#
_cell.length_a   1.000
_cell.length_b   1.000
_cell.length_c   1.000
_cell.angle_alpha   90.00
_cell.angle_beta   90.00
_cell.angle_gamma   90.00
#
_symmetry.space_group_name_H-M   'P 1'
#
loop_
_entity.id
_entity.type
_entity.pdbx_description
1 polymer ?
#
loop_
_entity_poly.entity_id
_entity_poly.type
_entity_poly.pdbx_seq_one_letter_code
_entity_poly.pdbx_strand_id
1 'polypeptide(L)'
;MTTEPSIKESSRPSQAQIDELRRNSRLAIPAPLRIPLASTLSFVIGLGLGTTQGSKMTGLRFRAEHAHKLPTTTTGWFLYHKSKNYHVAFGGLREGLRMGTKICFWTTTMFSIEHMFDTYRGQTDLVNTVLACVSVAGGFSLWTSAELPPSDMKRPGPLAMLPLTTIIRSLVTTTISSSPLLLPPSLAIMTVLAHTTNPFLNPDRNPALKFILKKTFYAQFCAGEQAAEVHHTIDSLKNIGFSGVILGYAKEVVLSEDQTKNLASCGQGAAAEECIRAEISSWARGTMETVLLVAPGDFVALKFTGAGRQALFDLAHRHPPTEALADAIDSVCRLAAARGVRLLFDAEQQAVQAGIDDWTLEYMRKYNTGGKAVVYGTYQAYLKATPTTLAHHLAAALEEGFALGVKLVRGAYLGSDPRHVIHDTKADTDAAYDGITEALLRRRWVWPFAEPTNNAGAVVLFPDVSLVLASHNRTSVRKACDILRGGRCEPGTEVSFAQLQGMADEVSCELVSGSKAPADVAAGDGAEAALRRDQDLKAYKYLVWGSTGECMKYLLRRAHENREAVQRTRSGRDAMRVELWRRVKSVFGIGA
;
A
#
# COMPACT_ATOMS: atom_id res chain seq x y z
N MET A 1 81.83 7.15 -54.83
CA MET A 1 81.41 6.15 -53.82
C MET A 1 80.53 6.85 -52.80
N THR A 2 79.22 6.72 -52.94
CA THR A 2 78.23 7.11 -51.93
C THR A 2 77.14 6.05 -52.01
N THR A 3 77.14 5.15 -51.04
CA THR A 3 76.23 4.00 -50.93
C THR A 3 74.88 4.44 -50.36
N GLU A 4 73.82 4.22 -51.12
CA GLU A 4 72.42 4.28 -50.67
C GLU A 4 72.14 3.17 -49.64
N PRO A 5 71.29 3.41 -48.62
CA PRO A 5 70.82 2.36 -47.75
C PRO A 5 69.65 1.60 -48.40
N SER A 6 69.86 0.29 -48.57
CA SER A 6 68.86 -0.69 -49.00
C SER A 6 67.65 -0.70 -48.06
N ILE A 7 66.47 -0.43 -48.62
CA ILE A 7 65.17 -0.61 -47.99
C ILE A 7 64.93 -2.13 -47.86
N LYS A 8 64.87 -2.65 -46.63
CA LYS A 8 64.49 -4.03 -46.35
C LYS A 8 63.02 -4.26 -46.72
N GLU A 9 62.79 -5.05 -47.76
CA GLU A 9 61.47 -5.65 -48.05
C GLU A 9 61.03 -6.51 -46.86
N SER A 10 59.83 -6.27 -46.33
CA SER A 10 59.22 -7.10 -45.30
C SER A 10 58.81 -8.45 -45.93
N SER A 11 59.49 -9.53 -45.54
CA SER A 11 59.15 -10.89 -45.94
C SER A 11 57.72 -11.25 -45.52
N ARG A 12 56.85 -11.62 -46.48
CA ARG A 12 55.53 -12.18 -46.18
C ARG A 12 55.71 -13.50 -45.39
N PRO A 13 54.95 -13.73 -44.31
CA PRO A 13 55.06 -14.96 -43.52
C PRO A 13 54.70 -16.20 -44.36
N SER A 14 55.37 -17.32 -44.10
CA SER A 14 55.13 -18.59 -44.80
C SER A 14 53.78 -19.20 -44.40
N GLN A 15 53.20 -20.06 -45.25
CA GLN A 15 51.91 -20.69 -45.00
C GLN A 15 51.90 -21.49 -43.67
N ALA A 16 53.01 -22.15 -43.35
CA ALA A 16 53.19 -22.89 -42.09
C ALA A 16 53.18 -21.98 -40.86
N GLN A 17 53.80 -20.79 -40.95
CA GLN A 17 53.78 -19.78 -39.89
C GLN A 17 52.37 -19.21 -39.68
N ILE A 18 51.60 -19.02 -40.77
CA ILE A 18 50.21 -18.57 -40.69
C ILE A 18 49.33 -19.64 -40.01
N ASP A 19 49.52 -20.91 -40.32
CA ASP A 19 48.73 -22.01 -39.73
C ASP A 19 49.11 -22.29 -38.27
N GLU A 20 50.36 -22.07 -37.88
CA GLU A 20 50.80 -22.08 -36.48
C GLU A 20 50.20 -20.90 -35.69
N LEU A 21 50.25 -19.68 -36.25
CA LEU A 21 49.61 -18.51 -35.64
C LEU A 21 48.10 -18.71 -35.47
N ARG A 22 47.43 -19.34 -36.44
CA ARG A 22 45.99 -19.67 -36.34
C ARG A 22 45.72 -20.68 -35.24
N ARG A 23 46.53 -21.74 -35.11
CA ARG A 23 46.36 -22.76 -34.05
C ARG A 23 46.56 -22.21 -32.65
N ASN A 24 47.48 -21.26 -32.49
CA ASN A 24 47.79 -20.65 -31.20
C ASN A 24 46.93 -19.40 -30.90
N SER A 25 45.98 -19.05 -31.78
CA SER A 25 45.12 -17.87 -31.61
C SER A 25 43.70 -18.24 -31.21
N ARG A 26 43.09 -17.41 -30.35
CA ARG A 26 41.67 -17.52 -30.01
C ARG A 26 40.81 -17.38 -31.27
N LEU A 27 39.83 -18.27 -31.42
CA LEU A 27 38.91 -18.35 -32.58
C LEU A 27 39.63 -18.53 -33.93
N ALA A 28 40.88 -19.00 -33.93
CA ALA A 28 41.74 -19.08 -35.11
C ALA A 28 42.02 -17.72 -35.80
N ILE A 29 41.85 -16.61 -35.08
CA ILE A 29 42.08 -15.25 -35.59
C ILE A 29 43.19 -14.58 -34.76
N PRO A 30 44.35 -14.26 -35.36
CA PRO A 30 45.43 -13.57 -34.68
C PRO A 30 45.02 -12.24 -34.05
N ALA A 31 45.57 -11.90 -32.88
CA ALA A 31 45.22 -10.68 -32.14
C ALA A 31 45.31 -9.37 -32.97
N PRO A 32 46.32 -9.17 -33.84
CA PRO A 32 46.39 -7.98 -34.71
C PRO A 32 45.21 -7.83 -35.67
N LEU A 33 44.51 -8.92 -36.00
CA LEU A 33 43.31 -8.91 -36.85
C LEU A 33 42.03 -8.93 -36.01
N ARG A 34 42.04 -9.65 -34.88
CA ARG A 34 40.90 -9.85 -33.99
C ARG A 34 40.45 -8.57 -33.30
N ILE A 35 41.39 -7.80 -32.73
CA ILE A 35 41.07 -6.59 -31.97
C ILE A 35 40.43 -5.51 -32.88
N PRO A 36 40.99 -5.17 -34.05
CA PRO A 36 40.35 -4.22 -34.96
C PRO A 36 38.99 -4.70 -35.49
N LEU A 37 38.87 -6.00 -35.79
CA LEU A 37 37.60 -6.59 -36.27
C LEU A 37 36.51 -6.50 -35.19
N ALA A 38 36.82 -6.88 -33.95
CA ALA A 38 35.90 -6.77 -32.82
C ALA A 38 35.52 -5.31 -32.53
N SER A 39 36.48 -4.39 -32.59
CA SER A 39 36.26 -2.96 -32.40
C SER A 39 35.30 -2.41 -33.47
N THR A 40 35.53 -2.74 -34.74
CA THR A 40 34.68 -2.29 -35.86
C THR A 40 33.26 -2.85 -35.75
N LEU A 41 33.13 -4.15 -35.46
CA LEU A 41 31.82 -4.78 -35.29
C LEU A 41 31.04 -4.18 -34.11
N SER A 42 31.72 -3.96 -32.98
CA SER A 42 31.13 -3.39 -31.79
C SER A 42 30.71 -1.92 -31.98
N PHE A 43 31.46 -1.15 -32.78
CA PHE A 43 31.07 0.20 -33.19
C PHE A 43 29.78 0.17 -34.03
N VAL A 44 29.67 -0.71 -35.01
CA VAL A 44 28.47 -0.84 -35.86
C VAL A 44 27.25 -1.23 -35.03
N ILE A 45 27.39 -2.20 -34.12
CA ILE A 45 26.32 -2.60 -33.20
C ILE A 45 25.92 -1.43 -32.29
N GLY A 46 26.90 -0.74 -31.70
CA GLY A 46 26.65 0.41 -30.83
C GLY A 46 26.01 1.59 -31.55
N LEU A 47 26.39 1.83 -32.81
CA LEU A 47 25.78 2.82 -33.69
C LEU A 47 24.30 2.46 -33.96
N GLY A 48 24.00 1.20 -34.27
CA GLY A 48 22.62 0.73 -34.47
C GLY A 48 21.75 0.87 -33.22
N LEU A 49 22.25 0.45 -32.06
CA LEU A 49 21.53 0.60 -30.81
C LEU A 49 21.35 2.08 -30.43
N GLY A 50 22.39 2.91 -30.58
CA GLY A 50 22.36 4.32 -30.21
C GLY A 50 21.45 5.14 -31.13
N THR A 51 21.45 4.85 -32.43
CA THR A 51 20.52 5.48 -33.38
C THR A 51 19.08 5.17 -33.06
N THR A 52 18.73 3.92 -32.74
CA THR A 52 17.35 3.56 -32.38
C THR A 52 16.90 4.22 -31.08
N GLN A 53 17.74 4.23 -30.05
CA GLN A 53 17.43 4.85 -28.76
C GLN A 53 17.36 6.38 -28.86
N GLY A 54 18.34 7.02 -29.51
CA GLY A 54 18.40 8.47 -29.72
C GLY A 54 17.23 8.99 -30.55
N SER A 55 16.84 8.25 -31.60
CA SER A 55 15.68 8.58 -32.44
C SER A 55 14.38 8.54 -31.62
N LYS A 56 14.17 7.48 -30.82
CA LYS A 56 12.99 7.35 -29.96
C LYS A 56 12.92 8.46 -28.92
N MET A 57 14.02 8.72 -28.20
CA MET A 57 14.07 9.73 -27.14
C MET A 57 13.84 11.13 -27.68
N THR A 58 14.50 11.49 -28.78
CA THR A 58 14.35 12.81 -29.40
C THR A 58 12.95 13.01 -29.96
N GLY A 59 12.34 11.96 -30.53
CA GLY A 59 10.94 11.99 -30.96
C GLY A 59 9.96 12.22 -29.82
N LEU A 60 10.20 11.59 -28.66
CA LEU A 60 9.38 11.81 -27.46
C LEU A 60 9.56 13.24 -26.90
N ARG A 61 10.80 13.72 -26.81
CA ARG A 61 11.10 15.09 -26.36
C ARG A 61 10.44 16.14 -27.26
N PHE A 62 10.59 16.00 -28.57
CA PHE A 62 9.97 16.92 -29.53
C PHE A 62 8.45 16.98 -29.37
N ARG A 63 7.79 15.83 -29.15
CA ARG A 63 6.34 15.77 -28.89
C ARG A 63 5.94 16.41 -27.57
N ALA A 64 6.74 16.22 -26.51
CA ALA A 64 6.48 16.82 -25.21
C ALA A 64 6.63 18.35 -25.26
N GLU A 65 7.70 18.85 -25.88
CA GLU A 65 7.94 20.29 -26.06
C GLU A 65 6.84 20.97 -26.87
N HIS A 66 6.29 20.30 -27.89
CA HIS A 66 5.28 20.85 -28.78
C HIS A 66 3.84 20.43 -28.44
N ALA A 67 3.60 19.74 -27.32
CA ALA A 67 2.28 19.26 -26.92
C ALA A 67 1.24 20.38 -26.78
N HIS A 68 1.69 21.60 -26.48
CA HIS A 68 0.85 22.79 -26.32
C HIS A 68 0.64 23.61 -27.62
N LYS A 69 1.27 23.21 -28.74
CA LYS A 69 1.26 23.93 -30.04
C LYS A 69 1.00 22.97 -31.21
N LEU A 70 -0.11 22.23 -31.16
CA LEU A 70 -0.47 21.31 -32.24
C LEU A 70 -1.02 22.07 -33.46
N PRO A 71 -0.54 21.79 -34.69
CA PRO A 71 -1.05 22.44 -35.89
C PRO A 71 -2.53 22.11 -36.16
N THR A 72 -3.28 23.09 -36.65
CA THR A 72 -4.70 22.93 -37.06
C THR A 72 -4.88 22.79 -38.57
N THR A 73 -3.84 23.06 -39.37
CA THR A 73 -3.86 22.98 -40.83
C THR A 73 -3.07 21.79 -41.35
N THR A 74 -3.44 21.28 -42.53
CA THR A 74 -2.74 20.17 -43.21
C THR A 74 -1.29 20.53 -43.54
N THR A 75 -1.04 21.75 -44.02
CA THR A 75 0.32 22.28 -44.26
C THR A 75 1.14 22.38 -42.98
N GLY A 76 0.52 22.77 -41.86
CA GLY A 76 1.17 22.83 -40.55
C GLY A 76 1.58 21.44 -40.05
N TRP A 77 0.74 20.42 -40.25
CA TRP A 77 1.09 19.03 -39.94
C TRP A 77 2.26 18.51 -40.77
N PHE A 78 2.34 18.85 -42.06
CA PHE A 78 3.48 18.49 -42.91
C PHE A 78 4.80 19.09 -42.38
N LEU A 79 4.82 20.39 -42.06
CA LEU A 79 6.01 21.06 -41.51
C LEU A 79 6.40 20.52 -40.12
N TYR A 80 5.41 20.19 -39.29
CA TYR A 80 5.62 19.56 -37.99
C TYR A 80 6.31 18.19 -38.15
N HIS A 81 5.80 17.32 -39.03
CA HIS A 81 6.39 16.02 -39.29
C HIS A 81 7.77 16.11 -39.91
N LYS A 82 8.00 17.04 -40.86
CA LYS A 82 9.32 17.29 -41.44
C LYS A 82 10.34 17.70 -40.37
N SER A 83 9.98 18.66 -39.52
CA SER A 83 10.86 19.15 -38.44
C SER A 83 11.15 18.06 -37.41
N LYS A 84 10.11 17.33 -36.99
CA LYS A 84 10.24 16.18 -36.08
C LYS A 84 11.20 15.13 -36.67
N ASN A 85 11.03 14.76 -37.93
CA ASN A 85 11.86 13.76 -38.58
C ASN A 85 13.33 14.22 -38.67
N TYR A 86 13.57 15.52 -38.89
CA TYR A 86 14.93 16.08 -38.87
C TYR A 86 15.57 15.98 -37.48
N HIS A 87 14.87 16.39 -36.43
CA HIS A 87 15.36 16.26 -35.06
C HIS A 87 15.57 14.81 -34.64
N VAL A 88 14.66 13.91 -35.03
CA VAL A 88 14.78 12.47 -34.78
C VAL A 88 16.01 11.90 -35.50
N ALA A 89 16.23 12.24 -36.77
CA ALA A 89 17.39 11.78 -37.53
C ALA A 89 18.71 12.29 -36.93
N PHE A 90 18.78 13.59 -36.61
CA PHE A 90 19.96 14.20 -36.00
C PHE A 90 20.24 13.64 -34.59
N GLY A 91 19.20 13.50 -33.77
CA GLY A 91 19.29 12.90 -32.44
C GLY A 91 19.70 11.43 -32.48
N GLY A 92 19.20 10.68 -33.46
CA GLY A 92 19.63 9.32 -33.76
C GLY A 92 21.12 9.27 -34.14
N LEU A 93 21.57 10.09 -35.08
CA LEU A 93 22.98 10.10 -35.50
C LEU A 93 23.94 10.48 -34.36
N ARG A 94 23.61 11.52 -33.59
CA ARG A 94 24.43 11.99 -32.46
C ARG A 94 24.59 10.91 -31.39
N GLU A 95 23.48 10.31 -30.95
CA GLU A 95 23.52 9.28 -29.91
C GLU A 95 24.12 7.96 -30.45
N GLY A 96 23.88 7.67 -31.73
CA GLY A 96 24.54 6.57 -32.45
C GLY A 96 26.06 6.68 -32.40
N LEU A 97 26.62 7.82 -32.80
CA LEU A 97 28.07 8.05 -32.75
C LEU A 97 28.60 7.97 -31.32
N ARG A 98 27.88 8.54 -30.35
CA ARG A 98 28.27 8.50 -28.93
C ARG A 98 28.28 7.07 -28.39
N MET A 99 27.28 6.26 -28.70
CA MET A 99 27.18 4.90 -28.18
C MET A 99 28.09 3.93 -28.92
N GLY A 100 28.26 4.11 -30.24
CA GLY A 100 29.23 3.39 -31.05
C GLY A 100 30.65 3.59 -30.55
N THR A 101 31.08 4.84 -30.31
CA THR A 101 32.42 5.13 -29.76
C THR A 101 32.62 4.53 -28.36
N LYS A 102 31.63 4.63 -27.47
CA LYS A 102 31.69 4.03 -26.13
C LYS A 102 31.83 2.51 -26.15
N ILE A 103 30.99 1.81 -26.92
CA ILE A 103 31.02 0.34 -27.00
C ILE A 103 32.32 -0.12 -27.67
N CYS A 104 32.77 0.60 -28.70
CA CYS A 104 34.06 0.35 -29.35
C CYS A 104 35.20 0.42 -28.32
N PHE A 105 35.32 1.52 -27.59
CA PHE A 105 36.36 1.71 -26.57
C PHE A 105 36.43 0.55 -25.57
N TRP A 106 35.28 0.16 -24.99
CA TRP A 106 35.25 -0.91 -23.99
C TRP A 106 35.53 -2.29 -24.58
N THR A 107 35.07 -2.55 -25.81
CA THR A 107 35.36 -3.79 -26.51
C THR A 107 36.85 -3.88 -26.83
N THR A 108 37.46 -2.83 -27.40
CA THR A 108 38.90 -2.78 -27.65
C THR A 108 39.69 -2.99 -26.37
N THR A 109 39.28 -2.34 -25.27
CA THR A 109 39.94 -2.48 -23.96
C THR A 109 39.88 -3.92 -23.45
N MET A 110 38.71 -4.58 -23.55
CA MET A 110 38.55 -5.98 -23.13
C MET A 110 39.45 -6.93 -23.91
N PHE A 111 39.42 -6.85 -25.24
CA PHE A 111 40.24 -7.74 -26.08
C PHE A 111 41.74 -7.45 -25.95
N SER A 112 42.13 -6.20 -25.68
CA SER A 112 43.52 -5.83 -25.40
C SER A 112 44.00 -6.37 -24.05
N ILE A 113 43.19 -6.28 -22.99
CA ILE A 113 43.53 -6.84 -21.68
C ILE A 113 43.57 -8.38 -21.74
N GLU A 114 42.64 -9.00 -22.47
CA GLU A 114 42.66 -10.45 -22.70
C GLU A 114 43.95 -10.87 -23.41
N HIS A 115 44.33 -10.15 -24.48
CA HIS A 115 45.58 -10.42 -25.20
C HIS A 115 46.81 -10.22 -24.31
N MET A 116 46.82 -9.17 -23.48
CA MET A 116 47.89 -8.92 -22.51
C MET A 116 48.05 -10.10 -21.54
N PHE A 117 46.95 -10.65 -21.00
CA PHE A 117 47.01 -11.82 -20.13
C PHE A 117 47.44 -13.09 -20.86
N ASP A 118 46.98 -13.31 -22.09
CA ASP A 118 47.41 -14.44 -22.92
C ASP A 118 48.92 -14.41 -23.17
N THR A 119 49.48 -13.23 -23.49
CA THR A 119 50.92 -13.05 -23.70
C THR A 119 51.71 -13.16 -22.40
N TYR A 120 51.21 -12.60 -21.30
CA TYR A 120 51.91 -12.62 -20.01
C TYR A 120 51.95 -14.02 -19.37
N ARG A 121 50.85 -14.77 -19.45
CA ARG A 121 50.76 -16.13 -18.87
C ARG A 121 51.22 -17.23 -19.83
N GLY A 122 51.40 -16.92 -21.12
CA GLY A 122 51.78 -17.90 -22.14
C GLY A 122 50.76 -19.01 -22.36
N GLN A 123 49.51 -18.81 -21.92
CA GLN A 123 48.41 -19.78 -22.01
C GLN A 123 47.15 -19.08 -22.46
N THR A 124 46.35 -19.73 -23.30
CA THR A 124 45.02 -19.25 -23.72
C THR A 124 43.95 -20.05 -22.99
N ASP A 125 43.50 -19.58 -21.83
CA ASP A 125 42.51 -20.26 -21.00
C ASP A 125 41.29 -19.36 -20.69
N LEU A 126 40.27 -19.96 -20.06
CA LEU A 126 39.07 -19.23 -19.62
C LEU A 126 39.40 -18.16 -18.56
N VAL A 127 40.43 -18.40 -17.74
CA VAL A 127 40.80 -17.52 -16.63
C VAL A 127 41.23 -16.14 -17.15
N ASN A 128 42.00 -16.08 -18.25
CA ASN A 128 42.38 -14.81 -18.87
C ASN A 128 41.18 -13.99 -19.35
N THR A 129 40.18 -14.65 -19.93
CA THR A 129 38.94 -13.98 -20.36
C THR A 129 38.16 -13.45 -19.15
N VAL A 130 38.05 -14.24 -18.08
CA VAL A 130 37.38 -13.81 -16.85
C VAL A 130 38.09 -12.60 -16.23
N LEU A 131 39.43 -12.62 -16.13
CA LEU A 131 40.22 -11.51 -15.60
C LEU A 131 40.07 -10.25 -16.46
N ALA A 132 40.06 -10.37 -17.79
CA ALA A 132 39.84 -9.25 -18.69
C ALA A 132 38.43 -8.65 -18.52
N CYS A 133 37.40 -9.50 -18.44
CA CYS A 133 36.02 -9.06 -18.20
C CYS A 133 35.86 -8.34 -16.85
N VAL A 134 36.42 -8.90 -15.77
CA VAL A 134 36.35 -8.29 -14.42
C VAL A 134 37.09 -6.95 -14.39
N SER A 135 38.27 -6.87 -15.02
CA SER A 135 39.07 -5.63 -15.09
C SER A 135 38.31 -4.52 -15.82
N VAL A 136 37.71 -4.84 -16.98
CA VAL A 136 36.89 -3.88 -17.73
C VAL A 136 35.62 -3.50 -16.98
N ALA A 137 34.94 -4.45 -16.32
CA ALA A 137 33.76 -4.17 -15.52
C ALA A 137 34.08 -3.26 -14.32
N GLY A 138 35.21 -3.49 -13.65
CA GLY A 138 35.70 -2.63 -12.57
C GLY A 138 36.03 -1.22 -13.07
N GLY A 139 36.75 -1.10 -14.18
CA GLY A 139 37.06 0.19 -14.80
C GLY A 139 35.80 0.95 -15.25
N PHE A 140 34.82 0.24 -15.83
CA PHE A 140 33.53 0.82 -16.20
C PHE A 140 32.74 1.33 -14.99
N SER A 141 32.74 0.56 -13.90
CA SER A 141 32.08 0.94 -12.64
C SER A 141 32.71 2.20 -12.05
N LEU A 142 34.04 2.32 -12.05
CA LEU A 142 34.73 3.52 -11.56
C LEU A 142 34.44 4.75 -12.44
N TRP A 143 34.47 4.61 -13.76
CA TRP A 143 34.14 5.72 -14.67
C TRP A 143 32.69 6.19 -14.46
N THR A 144 31.73 5.26 -14.43
CA THR A 144 30.33 5.63 -14.21
C THR A 144 30.06 6.22 -12.82
N SER A 145 30.83 5.83 -11.80
CA SER A 145 30.76 6.43 -10.47
C SER A 145 31.28 7.87 -10.42
N ALA A 146 32.24 8.23 -11.29
CA ALA A 146 32.81 9.58 -11.36
C ALA A 146 31.93 10.59 -12.12
N GLU A 147 31.02 10.14 -12.99
CA GLU A 147 30.07 11.00 -13.71
C GLU A 147 28.79 11.32 -12.91
N LEU A 148 28.62 10.73 -11.72
CA LEU A 148 27.47 11.03 -10.87
C LEU A 148 27.76 12.31 -10.06
N PRO A 149 26.88 13.33 -10.10
CA PRO A 149 26.95 14.41 -9.12
C PRO A 149 26.88 13.81 -7.71
N PRO A 150 27.47 14.46 -6.68
CA PRO A 150 27.40 13.97 -5.30
C PRO A 150 25.94 13.64 -5.02
N SER A 151 25.69 12.38 -4.63
CA SER A 151 24.35 11.87 -4.45
C SER A 151 23.61 12.80 -3.50
N ASP A 152 22.70 13.59 -4.05
CA ASP A 152 21.58 14.10 -3.29
C ASP A 152 20.83 12.83 -2.89
N MET A 153 21.21 12.26 -1.73
CA MET A 153 20.67 11.00 -1.23
C MET A 153 19.19 11.25 -1.01
N LYS A 154 18.39 11.05 -2.05
CA LYS A 154 16.94 11.04 -1.96
C LYS A 154 16.62 10.10 -0.82
N ARG A 155 16.07 10.66 0.26
CA ARG A 155 15.69 9.90 1.45
C ARG A 155 15.02 8.62 0.98
N PRO A 156 15.41 7.46 1.54
CA PRO A 156 14.79 6.21 1.15
C PRO A 156 13.27 6.34 1.26
N GLY A 157 12.55 5.92 0.22
CA GLY A 157 11.10 6.12 0.16
C GLY A 157 10.40 5.50 1.37
N PRO A 158 9.14 5.89 1.69
CA PRO A 158 8.46 5.45 2.90
C PRO A 158 8.45 3.93 3.12
N LEU A 159 8.41 3.14 2.03
CA LEU A 159 8.42 1.68 2.08
C LEU A 159 9.76 1.05 2.51
N ALA A 160 10.84 1.83 2.61
CA ALA A 160 12.15 1.32 3.00
C ALA A 160 12.18 0.80 4.45
N MET A 161 11.28 1.25 5.31
CA MET A 161 11.14 0.74 6.69
C MET A 161 10.60 -0.69 6.77
N LEU A 162 10.00 -1.20 5.69
CA LEU A 162 9.42 -2.55 5.69
C LEU A 162 10.49 -3.63 5.47
N PRO A 163 10.37 -4.80 6.13
CA PRO A 163 11.22 -5.95 5.83
C PRO A 163 11.09 -6.41 4.37
N LEU A 164 12.19 -6.95 3.80
CA LEU A 164 12.18 -7.45 2.41
C LEU A 164 11.14 -8.55 2.20
N THR A 165 10.94 -9.41 3.20
CA THR A 165 9.92 -10.46 3.19
C THR A 165 8.50 -9.90 3.07
N THR A 166 8.22 -8.76 3.70
CA THR A 166 6.93 -8.05 3.56
C THR A 166 6.78 -7.44 2.18
N ILE A 167 7.83 -6.79 1.65
CA ILE A 167 7.80 -6.23 0.28
C ILE A 167 7.50 -7.31 -0.77
N ILE A 168 8.18 -8.46 -0.69
CA ILE A 168 7.99 -9.57 -1.63
C ILE A 168 6.57 -10.14 -1.49
N ARG A 169 6.09 -10.38 -0.26
CA ARG A 169 4.74 -10.90 0.00
C ARG A 169 3.67 -9.95 -0.50
N SER A 170 3.75 -8.67 -0.14
CA SER A 170 2.83 -7.63 -0.63
C SER A 170 2.86 -7.53 -2.15
N LEU A 171 4.03 -7.62 -2.80
CA LEU A 171 4.13 -7.59 -4.27
C LEU A 171 3.43 -8.78 -4.91
N VAL A 172 3.63 -10.00 -4.40
CA VAL A 172 2.95 -11.20 -4.92
C VAL A 172 1.44 -11.08 -4.73
N THR A 173 0.98 -10.77 -3.52
CA THR A 173 -0.45 -10.69 -3.22
C THR A 173 -1.14 -9.60 -4.04
N THR A 174 -0.56 -8.40 -4.12
CA THR A 174 -1.13 -7.30 -4.92
C THR A 174 -1.06 -7.56 -6.42
N THR A 175 -0.09 -8.35 -6.91
CA THR A 175 -0.06 -8.78 -8.31
C THR A 175 -1.21 -9.71 -8.63
N ILE A 176 -1.52 -10.66 -7.75
CA ILE A 176 -2.69 -11.55 -7.90
C ILE A 176 -3.98 -10.72 -7.83
N SER A 177 -4.10 -9.85 -6.82
CA SER A 177 -5.34 -9.14 -6.53
C SER A 177 -5.68 -8.05 -7.58
N SER A 178 -4.68 -7.40 -8.15
CA SER A 178 -4.85 -6.34 -9.16
C SER A 178 -4.97 -6.88 -10.60
N SER A 179 -4.77 -8.18 -10.79
CA SER A 179 -4.85 -8.83 -12.09
C SER A 179 -6.28 -9.28 -12.40
N PRO A 180 -6.89 -8.82 -13.51
CA PRO A 180 -8.22 -9.28 -13.92
C PRO A 180 -8.24 -10.77 -14.29
N LEU A 181 -7.08 -11.35 -14.62
CA LEU A 181 -6.94 -12.77 -14.99
C LEU A 181 -6.70 -13.68 -13.77
N LEU A 182 -5.95 -13.19 -12.76
CA LEU A 182 -5.59 -14.02 -11.59
C LEU A 182 -6.60 -13.88 -10.44
N LEU A 183 -7.29 -12.75 -10.33
CA LEU A 183 -8.24 -12.52 -9.24
C LEU A 183 -9.41 -13.52 -9.27
N PRO A 184 -10.15 -13.75 -10.39
CA PRO A 184 -11.27 -14.69 -10.40
C PRO A 184 -10.93 -16.12 -9.96
N PRO A 185 -9.89 -16.79 -10.51
CA PRO A 185 -9.53 -18.14 -10.05
C PRO A 185 -9.03 -18.14 -8.60
N SER A 186 -8.33 -17.08 -8.15
CA SER A 186 -7.91 -16.99 -6.74
C SER A 186 -9.10 -16.92 -5.78
N LEU A 187 -10.14 -16.15 -6.11
CA LEU A 187 -11.36 -16.06 -5.32
C LEU A 187 -12.11 -17.39 -5.33
N ALA A 188 -12.19 -18.08 -6.48
CA ALA A 188 -12.82 -19.40 -6.55
C ALA A 188 -12.12 -20.42 -5.64
N ILE A 189 -10.78 -20.44 -5.65
CA ILE A 189 -10.00 -21.30 -4.74
C ILE A 189 -10.28 -20.93 -3.29
N MET A 190 -10.25 -19.64 -2.94
CA MET A 190 -10.56 -19.19 -1.59
C MET A 190 -11.97 -19.57 -1.14
N THR A 191 -12.97 -19.47 -2.02
CA THR A 191 -14.35 -19.88 -1.74
C THR A 191 -14.45 -21.36 -1.42
N VAL A 192 -13.78 -22.21 -2.21
CA VAL A 192 -13.73 -23.66 -1.95
C VAL A 192 -13.07 -23.93 -0.60
N LEU A 193 -11.90 -23.35 -0.34
CA LEU A 193 -11.17 -23.58 0.91
C LEU A 193 -11.91 -23.06 2.15
N ALA A 194 -12.68 -21.97 2.04
CA ALA A 194 -13.42 -21.37 3.14
C ALA A 194 -14.69 -22.16 3.54
N HIS A 195 -15.29 -22.92 2.61
CA HIS A 195 -16.56 -23.62 2.83
C HIS A 195 -16.45 -25.15 2.78
N THR A 196 -15.30 -25.71 2.42
CA THR A 196 -15.13 -27.15 2.30
C THR A 196 -15.18 -27.86 3.65
N THR A 197 -15.97 -28.94 3.70
CA THR A 197 -16.01 -29.88 4.81
C THR A 197 -15.01 -31.02 4.65
N ASN A 198 -14.36 -31.14 3.47
CA ASN A 198 -13.39 -32.18 3.19
C ASN A 198 -12.11 -31.97 4.03
N PRO A 199 -11.69 -32.95 4.85
CA PRO A 199 -10.50 -32.84 5.70
C PRO A 199 -9.21 -32.46 4.97
N PHE A 200 -9.03 -32.88 3.72
CA PHE A 200 -7.82 -32.58 2.93
C PHE A 200 -7.76 -31.15 2.41
N LEU A 201 -8.91 -30.52 2.19
CA LEU A 201 -8.99 -29.14 1.69
C LEU A 201 -9.32 -28.14 2.81
N ASN A 202 -9.63 -28.62 4.01
CA ASN A 202 -9.96 -27.79 5.14
C ASN A 202 -8.67 -27.21 5.78
N PRO A 203 -8.52 -25.87 5.80
CA PRO A 203 -7.32 -25.21 6.33
C PRO A 203 -7.02 -25.51 7.81
N ASP A 204 -8.04 -25.80 8.61
CA ASP A 204 -7.87 -26.07 10.04
C ASP A 204 -7.55 -27.55 10.31
N ARG A 205 -7.84 -28.47 9.35
CA ARG A 205 -7.62 -29.92 9.49
C ARG A 205 -6.39 -30.44 8.74
N ASN A 206 -5.96 -29.81 7.65
CA ASN A 206 -4.78 -30.22 6.89
C ASN A 206 -3.54 -29.40 7.31
N PRO A 207 -2.55 -29.99 8.01
CA PRO A 207 -1.37 -29.27 8.50
C PRO A 207 -0.48 -28.69 7.39
N ALA A 208 -0.36 -29.37 6.24
CA ALA A 208 0.47 -28.91 5.13
C ALA A 208 -0.18 -27.69 4.43
N LEU A 209 -1.48 -27.77 4.17
CA LEU A 209 -2.25 -26.63 3.64
C LEU A 209 -2.23 -25.46 4.62
N LYS A 210 -2.43 -25.74 5.91
CA LYS A 210 -2.35 -24.74 6.98
C LYS A 210 -0.99 -24.05 6.98
N PHE A 211 0.11 -24.81 6.91
CA PHE A 211 1.46 -24.25 6.88
C PHE A 211 1.66 -23.29 5.70
N ILE A 212 1.25 -23.70 4.49
CA ILE A 212 1.34 -22.86 3.28
C ILE A 212 0.52 -21.58 3.46
N LEU A 213 -0.74 -21.69 3.89
CA LEU A 213 -1.62 -20.54 4.08
C LEU A 213 -1.10 -19.59 5.17
N LYS A 214 -0.64 -20.13 6.31
CA LYS A 214 -0.05 -19.36 7.41
C LYS A 214 1.20 -18.59 6.99
N LYS A 215 2.03 -19.14 6.10
CA LYS A 215 3.25 -18.47 5.62
C LYS A 215 3.03 -17.53 4.43
N THR A 216 1.83 -17.50 3.84
CA THR A 216 1.53 -16.72 2.65
C THR A 216 0.39 -15.73 2.91
N PHE A 217 -0.84 -16.06 2.50
CA PHE A 217 -2.00 -15.18 2.51
C PHE A 217 -2.41 -14.77 3.93
N TYR A 218 -2.40 -15.71 4.88
CA TYR A 218 -2.81 -15.42 6.25
C TYR A 218 -1.87 -14.41 6.91
N ALA A 219 -0.55 -14.61 6.81
CA ALA A 219 0.44 -13.66 7.33
C ALA A 219 0.40 -12.28 6.67
N GLN A 220 -0.25 -12.14 5.50
CA GLN A 220 -0.40 -10.83 4.85
C GLN A 220 -1.52 -9.99 5.49
N PHE A 221 -2.59 -10.61 6.01
CA PHE A 221 -3.82 -9.90 6.38
C PHE A 221 -4.26 -10.12 7.84
N CYS A 222 -3.79 -11.18 8.51
CA CYS A 222 -4.26 -11.58 9.83
C CYS A 222 -3.17 -11.42 10.88
N ALA A 223 -3.58 -11.18 12.13
CA ALA A 223 -2.66 -11.04 13.26
C ALA A 223 -2.11 -12.38 13.75
N GLY A 224 -2.91 -13.45 13.71
CA GLY A 224 -2.57 -14.72 14.34
C GLY A 224 -3.79 -15.49 14.81
N GLU A 225 -3.61 -16.78 15.07
CA GLU A 225 -4.68 -17.64 15.60
C GLU A 225 -4.66 -17.68 17.13
N GLN A 226 -3.47 -17.51 17.71
CA GLN A 226 -3.22 -17.64 19.14
C GLN A 226 -2.67 -16.33 19.70
N ALA A 227 -2.87 -16.11 20.99
CA ALA A 227 -2.42 -14.90 21.68
C ALA A 227 -0.95 -14.56 21.40
N ALA A 228 -0.04 -15.54 21.45
CA ALA A 228 1.38 -15.33 21.18
C ALA A 228 1.66 -14.85 19.75
N GLU A 229 0.94 -15.38 18.76
CA GLU A 229 1.08 -14.95 17.35
C GLU A 229 0.55 -13.52 17.17
N VAL A 230 -0.59 -13.22 17.79
CA VAL A 230 -1.22 -11.90 17.77
C VAL A 230 -0.28 -10.87 18.39
N HIS A 231 0.25 -11.11 19.60
CA HIS A 231 1.20 -10.21 20.25
C HIS A 231 2.46 -10.00 19.39
N HIS A 232 3.05 -11.06 18.85
CA HIS A 232 4.22 -10.94 17.97
C HIS A 232 3.94 -10.05 16.75
N THR A 233 2.76 -10.17 16.13
CA THR A 233 2.38 -9.32 14.99
C THR A 233 2.17 -7.87 15.41
N ILE A 234 1.52 -7.62 16.55
CA ILE A 234 1.33 -6.28 17.11
C ILE A 234 2.69 -5.63 17.40
N ASP A 235 3.59 -6.35 18.08
CA ASP A 235 4.94 -5.87 18.41
C ASP A 235 5.75 -5.56 17.15
N SER A 236 5.66 -6.42 16.13
CA SER A 236 6.31 -6.20 14.84
C SER A 236 5.85 -4.90 14.17
N LEU A 237 4.55 -4.56 14.25
CA LEU A 237 4.01 -3.31 13.71
C LEU A 237 4.44 -2.10 14.54
N LYS A 238 4.40 -2.20 15.87
CA LYS A 238 4.87 -1.13 16.76
C LYS A 238 6.37 -0.85 16.57
N ASN A 239 7.18 -1.88 16.37
CA ASN A 239 8.61 -1.76 16.06
C ASN A 239 8.90 -1.03 14.73
N ILE A 240 8.02 -1.17 13.73
CA ILE A 240 8.11 -0.38 12.48
C ILE A 240 7.83 1.10 12.75
N GLY A 241 6.98 1.40 13.73
CA GLY A 241 6.62 2.76 14.16
C GLY A 241 5.13 3.08 14.10
N PHE A 242 4.27 2.07 13.93
CA PHE A 242 2.83 2.27 14.12
C PHE A 242 2.53 2.57 15.58
N SER A 243 1.62 3.51 15.84
CA SER A 243 1.23 3.91 17.20
C SER A 243 0.43 2.82 17.90
N GLY A 244 -0.25 1.96 17.14
CA GLY A 244 -1.02 0.85 17.67
C GLY A 244 -1.73 0.05 16.59
N VAL A 245 -2.69 -0.75 17.02
CA VAL A 245 -3.53 -1.58 16.14
C VAL A 245 -5.01 -1.38 16.39
N ILE A 246 -5.81 -1.74 15.39
CA ILE A 246 -7.22 -2.05 15.57
C ILE A 246 -7.36 -3.56 15.40
N LEU A 247 -7.78 -4.27 16.43
CA LEU A 247 -7.93 -5.72 16.38
C LEU A 247 -9.42 -6.11 16.32
N GLY A 248 -9.81 -6.89 15.30
CA GLY A 248 -11.15 -7.46 15.17
C GLY A 248 -11.12 -8.99 15.30
N TYR A 249 -12.16 -9.56 15.91
CA TYR A 249 -12.32 -11.01 15.96
C TYR A 249 -12.98 -11.53 14.67
N ALA A 250 -12.38 -12.51 14.01
CA ALA A 250 -12.81 -12.98 12.69
C ALA A 250 -14.08 -13.83 12.71
N LYS A 251 -14.43 -14.42 13.87
CA LYS A 251 -15.60 -15.28 14.01
C LYS A 251 -16.87 -14.42 13.99
N GLU A 252 -17.53 -14.42 12.85
CA GLU A 252 -18.87 -13.85 12.66
C GLU A 252 -19.89 -15.01 12.60
N VAL A 253 -21.05 -14.85 13.24
CA VAL A 253 -22.19 -15.77 13.05
C VAL A 253 -22.75 -15.50 11.65
N VAL A 254 -22.36 -16.32 10.68
CA VAL A 254 -22.86 -16.20 9.30
C VAL A 254 -24.25 -16.82 9.25
N LEU A 255 -25.26 -15.98 9.13
CA LEU A 255 -26.62 -16.41 8.86
C LEU A 255 -26.73 -16.82 7.40
N SER A 256 -27.41 -17.93 7.12
CA SER A 256 -27.70 -18.30 5.74
C SER A 256 -28.69 -17.31 5.11
N GLU A 257 -28.74 -17.25 3.77
CA GLU A 257 -29.72 -16.40 3.07
C GLU A 257 -31.16 -16.75 3.48
N ASP A 258 -31.45 -18.02 3.71
CA ASP A 258 -32.77 -18.48 4.16
C ASP A 258 -33.08 -18.07 5.61
N GLN A 259 -32.07 -18.02 6.47
CA GLN A 259 -32.21 -17.52 7.85
C GLN A 259 -32.34 -15.99 7.90
N THR A 260 -31.70 -15.29 6.97
CA THR A 260 -31.85 -13.84 6.81
C THR A 260 -33.22 -13.48 6.25
N LYS A 261 -33.75 -14.27 5.30
CA LYS A 261 -35.08 -14.05 4.73
C LYS A 261 -36.22 -14.39 5.69
N ASN A 262 -36.01 -15.34 6.60
CA ASN A 262 -36.95 -15.71 7.67
C ASN A 262 -36.53 -15.09 9.01
N LEU A 263 -36.28 -13.78 9.03
CA LEU A 263 -36.03 -12.97 10.23
C LEU A 263 -37.30 -12.86 11.11
N ALA A 264 -37.89 -13.98 11.50
CA ALA A 264 -38.75 -14.03 12.67
C ALA A 264 -37.85 -13.92 13.91
N SER A 265 -38.31 -13.25 14.97
CA SER A 265 -37.68 -13.37 16.29
C SER A 265 -37.41 -14.84 16.57
N CYS A 266 -36.26 -15.17 17.16
CA CYS A 266 -35.98 -16.55 17.56
C CYS A 266 -37.24 -17.10 18.28
N GLY A 267 -37.69 -18.30 17.91
CA GLY A 267 -39.01 -18.82 18.32
C GLY A 267 -39.27 -18.71 19.83
N GLN A 268 -40.52 -18.71 20.27
CA GLN A 268 -40.82 -18.59 21.71
C GLN A 268 -40.47 -19.89 22.45
N GLY A 269 -39.84 -19.77 23.63
CA GLY A 269 -39.60 -20.89 24.56
C GLY A 269 -38.13 -21.07 25.00
N ALA A 270 -37.93 -21.90 26.03
CA ALA A 270 -36.65 -22.07 26.72
C ALA A 270 -35.48 -22.51 25.80
N ALA A 271 -35.75 -23.32 24.78
CA ALA A 271 -34.71 -23.78 23.85
C ALA A 271 -34.19 -22.65 22.93
N ALA A 272 -35.05 -21.71 22.57
CA ALA A 272 -34.65 -20.55 21.78
C ALA A 272 -33.89 -19.54 22.64
N GLU A 273 -34.35 -19.29 23.87
CA GLU A 273 -33.62 -18.45 24.84
C GLU A 273 -32.21 -18.97 25.11
N GLU A 274 -32.05 -20.29 25.27
CA GLU A 274 -30.74 -20.90 25.46
C GLU A 274 -29.85 -20.76 24.21
N CYS A 275 -30.41 -20.91 23.01
CA CYS A 275 -29.68 -20.67 21.76
C CYS A 275 -29.21 -19.21 21.65
N ILE A 276 -30.07 -18.25 21.97
CA ILE A 276 -29.75 -16.81 21.96
C ILE A 276 -28.64 -16.53 22.97
N ARG A 277 -28.76 -17.06 24.19
CA ARG A 277 -27.75 -16.91 25.24
C ARG A 277 -26.40 -17.50 24.83
N ALA A 278 -26.40 -18.63 24.13
CA ALA A 278 -25.18 -19.25 23.61
C ALA A 278 -24.52 -18.41 22.51
N GLU A 279 -25.29 -17.84 21.57
CA GLU A 279 -24.82 -16.92 20.53
C GLU A 279 -24.17 -15.67 21.16
N ILE A 280 -24.88 -15.01 22.09
CA ILE A 280 -24.40 -13.83 22.83
C ILE A 280 -23.15 -14.17 23.63
N SER A 281 -23.14 -15.28 24.37
CA SER A 281 -22.00 -15.69 25.21
C SER A 281 -20.76 -16.00 24.37
N SER A 282 -20.93 -16.60 23.18
CA SER A 282 -19.81 -16.84 22.27
C SER A 282 -19.23 -15.53 21.74
N TRP A 283 -20.09 -14.59 21.37
CA TRP A 283 -19.67 -13.27 20.90
C TRP A 283 -18.98 -12.46 21.99
N ALA A 284 -19.56 -12.41 23.19
CA ALA A 284 -19.03 -11.68 24.33
C ALA A 284 -17.63 -12.20 24.72
N ARG A 285 -17.46 -13.52 24.80
CA ARG A 285 -16.16 -14.15 25.11
C ARG A 285 -15.09 -13.77 24.09
N GLY A 286 -15.38 -13.88 22.80
CA GLY A 286 -14.43 -13.52 21.74
C GLY A 286 -14.06 -12.04 21.75
N THR A 287 -15.04 -11.17 21.99
CA THR A 287 -14.81 -9.72 22.09
C THR A 287 -13.98 -9.37 23.33
N MET A 288 -14.30 -9.93 24.49
CA MET A 288 -13.51 -9.72 25.72
C MET A 288 -12.09 -10.25 25.58
N GLU A 289 -11.90 -11.44 24.99
CA GLU A 289 -10.57 -11.98 24.68
C GLU A 289 -9.79 -11.04 23.77
N THR A 290 -10.44 -10.47 22.75
CA THR A 290 -9.81 -9.47 21.87
C THR A 290 -9.34 -8.23 22.64
N VAL A 291 -10.11 -7.76 23.62
CA VAL A 291 -9.71 -6.64 24.51
C VAL A 291 -8.51 -7.01 25.40
N LEU A 292 -8.38 -8.28 25.79
CA LEU A 292 -7.25 -8.77 26.58
C LEU A 292 -5.96 -8.92 25.76
N LEU A 293 -6.07 -9.18 24.45
CA LEU A 293 -4.94 -9.34 23.53
C LEU A 293 -4.25 -8.01 23.15
N VAL A 294 -4.92 -6.88 23.33
CA VAL A 294 -4.39 -5.57 22.93
C VAL A 294 -3.91 -4.75 24.15
N ALA A 295 -3.03 -3.78 23.89
CA ALA A 295 -2.45 -2.93 24.90
C ALA A 295 -3.27 -1.63 25.11
N PRO A 296 -3.05 -0.89 26.21
CA PRO A 296 -3.63 0.44 26.37
C PRO A 296 -3.30 1.34 25.19
N GLY A 297 -4.29 2.10 24.71
CA GLY A 297 -4.17 2.91 23.50
C GLY A 297 -4.37 2.14 22.19
N ASP A 298 -4.55 0.82 22.18
CA ASP A 298 -5.03 0.13 20.98
C ASP A 298 -6.57 0.20 20.88
N PHE A 299 -7.10 -0.25 19.74
CA PHE A 299 -8.53 -0.34 19.47
C PHE A 299 -8.99 -1.79 19.30
N VAL A 300 -10.23 -2.07 19.66
CA VAL A 300 -10.94 -3.31 19.33
C VAL A 300 -12.15 -2.97 18.47
N ALA A 301 -12.30 -3.67 17.35
CA ALA A 301 -13.46 -3.55 16.48
C ALA A 301 -14.41 -4.74 16.70
N LEU A 302 -15.70 -4.44 16.84
CA LEU A 302 -16.75 -5.44 17.04
C LEU A 302 -17.98 -5.12 16.19
N LYS A 303 -18.71 -6.19 15.84
CA LYS A 303 -19.95 -6.13 15.05
C LYS A 303 -21.08 -6.73 15.85
N PHE A 304 -22.21 -6.04 15.89
CA PHE A 304 -23.34 -6.46 16.68
C PHE A 304 -24.14 -7.57 16.01
N THR A 305 -24.17 -7.65 14.68
CA THR A 305 -24.80 -8.79 14.00
C THR A 305 -24.11 -10.12 14.34
N GLY A 306 -22.83 -10.07 14.71
CA GLY A 306 -22.08 -11.22 15.21
C GLY A 306 -22.57 -11.76 16.56
N ALA A 307 -23.39 -11.00 17.30
CA ALA A 307 -23.97 -11.42 18.58
C ALA A 307 -25.16 -12.38 18.43
N GLY A 308 -25.62 -12.62 17.20
CA GLY A 308 -26.62 -13.64 16.90
C GLY A 308 -27.86 -13.11 16.18
N ARG A 309 -28.81 -14.01 15.93
CA ARG A 309 -30.05 -13.70 15.19
C ARG A 309 -30.94 -12.71 15.90
N GLN A 310 -31.02 -12.83 17.22
CA GLN A 310 -31.82 -11.91 18.02
C GLN A 310 -31.26 -10.49 17.95
N ALA A 311 -29.93 -10.33 18.06
CA ALA A 311 -29.30 -9.03 17.88
C ALA A 311 -29.58 -8.45 16.49
N LEU A 312 -29.48 -9.26 15.43
CA LEU A 312 -29.82 -8.80 14.07
C LEU A 312 -31.27 -8.32 13.97
N PHE A 313 -32.22 -9.07 14.54
CA PHE A 313 -33.63 -8.71 14.55
C PHE A 313 -33.88 -7.39 15.30
N ASP A 314 -33.30 -7.25 16.50
CA ASP A 314 -33.47 -6.06 17.34
C ASP A 314 -32.86 -4.83 16.66
N LEU A 315 -31.69 -4.95 16.04
CA LEU A 315 -31.07 -3.86 15.28
C LEU A 315 -31.93 -3.42 14.08
N ALA A 316 -32.48 -4.39 13.33
CA ALA A 316 -33.32 -4.10 12.15
C ALA A 316 -34.63 -3.38 12.53
N HIS A 317 -35.18 -3.66 13.71
CA HIS A 317 -36.40 -3.03 14.22
C HIS A 317 -36.13 -1.87 15.20
N ARG A 318 -34.86 -1.53 15.43
CA ARG A 318 -34.41 -0.50 16.40
C ARG A 318 -34.95 -0.75 17.81
N HIS A 319 -35.03 -2.01 18.21
CA HIS A 319 -35.30 -2.39 19.59
C HIS A 319 -34.04 -2.22 20.45
N PRO A 320 -34.18 -1.96 21.76
CA PRO A 320 -33.05 -2.03 22.67
C PRO A 320 -32.46 -3.45 22.68
N PRO A 321 -31.17 -3.61 23.03
CA PRO A 321 -30.59 -4.94 23.19
C PRO A 321 -31.33 -5.70 24.29
N THR A 322 -31.50 -7.01 24.13
CA THR A 322 -31.97 -7.89 25.22
C THR A 322 -31.10 -7.72 26.46
N GLU A 323 -31.64 -7.97 27.66
CA GLU A 323 -30.90 -7.82 28.93
C GLU A 323 -29.56 -8.56 28.91
N ALA A 324 -29.54 -9.82 28.45
CA ALA A 324 -28.31 -10.60 28.33
C ALA A 324 -27.28 -9.99 27.36
N LEU A 325 -27.74 -9.38 26.26
CA LEU A 325 -26.86 -8.69 25.32
C LEU A 325 -26.38 -7.35 25.89
N ALA A 326 -27.24 -6.60 26.56
CA ALA A 326 -26.88 -5.36 27.23
C ALA A 326 -25.79 -5.59 28.28
N ASP A 327 -25.95 -6.60 29.13
CA ASP A 327 -24.95 -7.01 30.13
C ASP A 327 -23.61 -7.41 29.51
N ALA A 328 -23.66 -8.09 28.36
CA ALA A 328 -22.48 -8.48 27.61
C ALA A 328 -21.74 -7.26 27.02
N ILE A 329 -22.46 -6.33 26.38
CA ILE A 329 -21.89 -5.10 25.83
C ILE A 329 -21.30 -4.24 26.96
N ASP A 330 -22.02 -4.14 28.07
CA ASP A 330 -21.58 -3.40 29.25
C ASP A 330 -20.29 -3.97 29.85
N SER A 331 -20.20 -5.30 29.94
CA SER A 331 -18.98 -5.99 30.42
C SER A 331 -17.78 -5.75 29.50
N VAL A 332 -17.99 -5.74 28.17
CA VAL A 332 -16.95 -5.38 27.20
C VAL A 332 -16.52 -3.92 27.37
N CYS A 333 -17.47 -2.98 27.50
CA CYS A 333 -17.18 -1.56 27.68
C CYS A 333 -16.42 -1.27 28.98
N ARG A 334 -16.84 -1.87 30.10
CA ARG A 334 -16.11 -1.77 31.39
C ARG A 334 -14.69 -2.30 31.28
N LEU A 335 -14.51 -3.47 30.67
CA LEU A 335 -13.19 -4.07 30.50
C LEU A 335 -12.28 -3.19 29.64
N ALA A 336 -12.81 -2.65 28.53
CA ALA A 336 -12.07 -1.78 27.64
C ALA A 336 -11.66 -0.47 28.34
N ALA A 337 -12.60 0.20 29.01
CA ALA A 337 -12.33 1.41 29.78
C ALA A 337 -11.26 1.17 30.87
N ALA A 338 -11.39 0.08 31.65
CA ALA A 338 -10.44 -0.26 32.71
C ALA A 338 -9.02 -0.55 32.18
N ARG A 339 -8.90 -1.05 30.95
CA ARG A 339 -7.62 -1.34 30.28
C ARG A 339 -7.09 -0.17 29.44
N GLY A 340 -7.82 0.94 29.33
CA GLY A 340 -7.47 2.04 28.42
C GLY A 340 -7.51 1.63 26.94
N VAL A 341 -8.36 0.66 26.59
CA VAL A 341 -8.60 0.19 25.22
C VAL A 341 -9.85 0.89 24.68
N ARG A 342 -9.85 1.22 23.39
CA ARG A 342 -10.98 1.89 22.73
C ARG A 342 -11.77 0.92 21.87
N LEU A 343 -13.09 1.09 21.84
CA LEU A 343 -14.02 0.23 21.12
C LEU A 343 -14.54 0.92 19.88
N LEU A 344 -14.47 0.23 18.76
CA LEU A 344 -15.06 0.64 17.49
C LEU A 344 -16.26 -0.25 17.23
N PHE A 345 -17.46 0.32 17.36
CA PHE A 345 -18.68 -0.34 16.93
C PHE A 345 -18.75 -0.18 15.42
N ASP A 346 -18.48 -1.28 14.71
CA ASP A 346 -18.34 -1.28 13.26
C ASP A 346 -19.70 -1.05 12.60
N ALA A 347 -19.69 -0.22 11.55
CA ALA A 347 -20.86 -0.01 10.70
C ALA A 347 -21.08 -1.24 9.84
N GLU A 348 -22.34 -1.59 9.62
CA GLU A 348 -22.77 -2.75 8.86
C GLU A 348 -23.65 -2.31 7.69
N GLN A 349 -24.54 -3.18 7.18
CA GLN A 349 -25.47 -2.84 6.10
C GLN A 349 -26.48 -1.78 6.56
N GLN A 350 -26.98 -0.97 5.62
CA GLN A 350 -27.94 0.09 5.92
C GLN A 350 -29.20 -0.42 6.64
N ALA A 351 -29.62 -1.66 6.37
CA ALA A 351 -30.79 -2.28 6.98
C ALA A 351 -30.74 -2.35 8.52
N VAL A 352 -29.55 -2.30 9.13
CA VAL A 352 -29.37 -2.40 10.59
C VAL A 352 -28.64 -1.19 11.18
N GLN A 353 -28.07 -0.32 10.34
CA GLN A 353 -27.18 0.75 10.77
C GLN A 353 -27.85 1.71 11.76
N ALA A 354 -29.14 2.03 11.59
CA ALA A 354 -29.84 2.91 12.52
C ALA A 354 -29.96 2.32 13.93
N GLY A 355 -30.18 1.00 14.06
CA GLY A 355 -30.17 0.34 15.37
C GLY A 355 -28.77 0.29 15.99
N ILE A 356 -27.74 0.10 15.17
CA ILE A 356 -26.34 0.17 15.62
C ILE A 356 -26.02 1.57 16.14
N ASP A 357 -26.46 2.61 15.43
CA ASP A 357 -26.30 4.01 15.80
C ASP A 357 -26.98 4.33 17.14
N ASP A 358 -28.22 3.85 17.35
CA ASP A 358 -28.96 4.01 18.60
C ASP A 358 -28.20 3.38 19.78
N TRP A 359 -27.78 2.12 19.64
CA TRP A 359 -27.00 1.43 20.68
C TRP A 359 -25.67 2.13 20.92
N THR A 360 -24.98 2.54 19.86
CA THR A 360 -23.70 3.25 19.95
C THR A 360 -23.84 4.52 20.80
N LEU A 361 -24.86 5.34 20.54
CA LEU A 361 -25.08 6.56 21.32
C LEU A 361 -25.37 6.26 22.79
N GLU A 362 -26.17 5.23 23.09
CA GLU A 362 -26.42 4.78 24.47
C GLU A 362 -25.11 4.47 25.20
N TYR A 363 -24.22 3.68 24.59
CA TYR A 363 -22.94 3.33 25.22
C TYR A 363 -21.94 4.49 25.22
N MET A 364 -22.00 5.42 24.27
CA MET A 364 -21.21 6.66 24.34
C MET A 364 -21.61 7.54 25.52
N ARG A 365 -22.91 7.74 25.77
CA ARG A 365 -23.40 8.49 26.94
C ARG A 365 -22.86 7.92 28.25
N LYS A 366 -22.80 6.58 28.34
CA LYS A 366 -22.35 5.88 29.54
C LYS A 366 -20.83 5.89 29.72
N TYR A 367 -20.05 5.77 28.65
CA TYR A 367 -18.61 5.50 28.74
C TYR A 367 -17.69 6.63 28.23
N ASN A 368 -18.17 7.56 27.40
CA ASN A 368 -17.37 8.65 26.87
C ASN A 368 -17.40 9.87 27.80
N THR A 369 -16.87 9.69 29.00
CA THR A 369 -16.84 10.71 30.04
C THR A 369 -15.50 11.46 30.06
N GLY A 370 -15.48 12.69 30.57
CA GLY A 370 -14.24 13.46 30.74
C GLY A 370 -13.58 13.93 29.44
N GLY A 371 -14.37 14.19 28.40
CA GLY A 371 -13.87 14.76 27.12
C GLY A 371 -13.10 13.78 26.23
N LYS A 372 -13.11 12.47 26.54
CA LYS A 372 -12.43 11.44 25.74
C LYS A 372 -13.38 10.32 25.36
N ALA A 373 -13.20 9.76 24.17
CA ALA A 373 -14.00 8.63 23.71
C ALA A 373 -13.35 7.30 24.08
N VAL A 374 -14.14 6.42 24.70
CA VAL A 374 -13.86 4.98 24.81
C VAL A 374 -14.59 4.25 23.69
N VAL A 375 -15.85 4.60 23.43
CA VAL A 375 -16.72 4.03 22.40
C VAL A 375 -16.75 4.95 21.18
N TYR A 376 -16.59 4.36 19.99
CA TYR A 376 -16.61 5.04 18.71
C TYR A 376 -17.65 4.40 17.79
N GLY A 377 -18.46 5.25 17.16
CA GLY A 377 -19.37 4.87 16.09
C GLY A 377 -18.68 4.95 14.75
N THR A 378 -19.00 4.03 13.86
CA THR A 378 -18.45 4.04 12.50
C THR A 378 -19.42 4.70 11.54
N TYR A 379 -18.96 5.71 10.81
CA TYR A 379 -19.78 6.49 9.88
C TYR A 379 -19.30 6.25 8.44
N GLN A 380 -20.24 5.90 7.57
CA GLN A 380 -19.96 5.51 6.18
C GLN A 380 -20.21 6.67 5.20
N ALA A 381 -19.17 7.39 4.81
CA ALA A 381 -19.27 8.59 3.98
C ALA A 381 -19.80 8.37 2.54
N TYR A 382 -20.00 7.13 2.10
CA TYR A 382 -20.65 6.82 0.82
C TYR A 382 -22.17 6.96 0.86
N LEU A 383 -22.79 7.02 2.05
CA LEU A 383 -24.22 7.24 2.21
C LEU A 383 -24.51 8.74 2.19
N LYS A 384 -25.52 9.13 1.41
CA LYS A 384 -26.00 10.51 1.30
C LYS A 384 -26.48 11.08 2.65
N ALA A 385 -26.94 10.21 3.56
CA ALA A 385 -27.48 10.58 4.87
C ALA A 385 -26.41 10.74 5.98
N THR A 386 -25.15 10.34 5.75
CA THR A 386 -24.11 10.35 6.78
C THR A 386 -23.83 11.74 7.36
N PRO A 387 -23.73 12.83 6.55
CA PRO A 387 -23.57 14.18 7.11
C PRO A 387 -24.70 14.56 8.07
N THR A 388 -25.95 14.30 7.72
CA THR A 388 -27.12 14.61 8.55
C THR A 388 -27.13 13.77 9.83
N THR A 389 -26.86 12.47 9.73
CA THR A 389 -26.82 11.56 10.88
C THR A 389 -25.74 11.98 11.87
N LEU A 390 -24.53 12.24 11.37
CA LEU A 390 -23.42 12.69 12.20
C LEU A 390 -23.68 14.07 12.81
N ALA A 391 -24.34 15.00 12.11
CA ALA A 391 -24.75 16.27 12.68
C ALA A 391 -25.72 16.11 13.86
N HIS A 392 -26.69 15.19 13.78
CA HIS A 392 -27.57 14.87 14.89
C HIS A 392 -26.81 14.27 16.09
N HIS A 393 -25.85 13.39 15.83
CA HIS A 393 -25.06 12.77 16.91
C HIS A 393 -24.12 13.79 17.57
N LEU A 394 -23.58 14.74 16.80
CA LEU A 394 -22.82 15.89 17.34
C LEU A 394 -23.72 16.77 18.20
N ALA A 395 -24.96 17.03 17.78
CA ALA A 395 -25.92 17.80 18.58
C ALA A 395 -26.26 17.08 19.90
N ALA A 396 -26.51 15.76 19.86
CA ALA A 396 -26.75 14.96 21.06
C ALA A 396 -25.54 14.95 22.00
N ALA A 397 -24.32 14.81 21.46
CA ALA A 397 -23.09 14.87 22.25
C ALA A 397 -22.92 16.23 22.96
N LEU A 398 -23.29 17.33 22.29
CA LEU A 398 -23.26 18.67 22.86
C LEU A 398 -24.31 18.85 23.96
N GLU A 399 -25.56 18.44 23.69
CA GLU A 399 -26.70 18.60 24.61
C GLU A 399 -26.50 17.77 25.88
N GLU A 400 -25.99 16.55 25.73
CA GLU A 400 -25.89 15.58 26.83
C GLU A 400 -24.49 15.52 27.47
N GLY A 401 -23.51 16.26 26.93
CA GLY A 401 -22.21 16.47 27.55
C GLY A 401 -21.22 15.28 27.50
N PHE A 402 -21.27 14.46 26.44
CA PHE A 402 -20.30 13.39 26.21
C PHE A 402 -19.42 13.64 24.97
N ALA A 403 -18.23 13.05 24.92
CA ALA A 403 -17.36 13.16 23.75
C ALA A 403 -17.81 12.20 22.64
N LEU A 404 -17.96 12.69 21.41
CA LEU A 404 -18.35 11.85 20.28
C LEU A 404 -17.13 11.12 19.70
N GLY A 405 -17.13 9.78 19.78
CA GLY A 405 -16.15 8.94 19.11
C GLY A 405 -16.56 8.66 17.67
N VAL A 406 -15.78 9.13 16.69
CA VAL A 406 -16.10 8.99 15.26
C VAL A 406 -15.02 8.20 14.56
N LYS A 407 -15.38 7.03 14.01
CA LYS A 407 -14.59 6.33 13.00
C LYS A 407 -15.17 6.62 11.62
N LEU A 408 -14.48 7.42 10.83
CA LEU A 408 -14.93 7.76 9.49
C LEU A 408 -14.32 6.81 8.45
N VAL A 409 -15.19 6.12 7.71
CA VAL A 409 -14.86 5.26 6.56
C VAL A 409 -15.61 5.77 5.32
N ARG A 410 -15.27 5.26 4.14
CA ARG A 410 -16.16 5.44 2.97
C ARG A 410 -17.38 4.52 3.06
N GLY A 411 -17.16 3.22 3.19
CA GLY A 411 -18.20 2.20 3.19
C GLY A 411 -17.68 0.90 2.59
N ALA A 412 -18.30 -0.22 2.95
CA ALA A 412 -17.92 -1.56 2.48
C ALA A 412 -19.06 -2.32 1.79
N TYR A 413 -20.31 -1.84 1.88
CA TYR A 413 -21.51 -2.60 1.50
C TYR A 413 -22.13 -2.13 0.17
N LEU A 414 -21.31 -1.58 -0.74
CA LEU A 414 -21.76 -1.02 -2.04
C LEU A 414 -22.56 -2.02 -2.89
N GLY A 415 -22.27 -3.32 -2.76
CA GLY A 415 -22.97 -4.38 -3.50
C GLY A 415 -24.27 -4.86 -2.87
N SER A 416 -24.54 -4.55 -1.59
CA SER A 416 -25.71 -5.02 -0.86
C SER A 416 -26.68 -3.90 -0.46
N ASP A 417 -26.17 -2.69 -0.24
CA ASP A 417 -27.01 -1.56 0.17
C ASP A 417 -27.80 -0.97 -1.01
N PRO A 418 -29.02 -0.42 -0.76
CA PRO A 418 -29.83 0.16 -1.83
C PRO A 418 -29.10 1.28 -2.58
N ARG A 419 -28.97 1.14 -3.91
CA ARG A 419 -28.16 2.07 -4.71
C ARG A 419 -28.54 3.55 -4.54
N HIS A 420 -29.81 3.85 -4.33
CA HIS A 420 -30.32 5.23 -4.23
C HIS A 420 -29.87 5.98 -2.97
N VAL A 421 -29.51 5.27 -1.89
CA VAL A 421 -29.00 5.89 -0.65
C VAL A 421 -27.51 6.23 -0.72
N ILE A 422 -26.81 5.68 -1.70
CA ILE A 422 -25.37 5.85 -1.93
C ILE A 422 -25.14 7.01 -2.90
N HIS A 423 -24.07 7.78 -2.68
CA HIS A 423 -23.64 8.82 -3.62
C HIS A 423 -23.53 8.33 -5.07
N ASP A 424 -23.80 9.22 -6.03
CA ASP A 424 -23.93 8.83 -7.43
C ASP A 424 -22.56 8.51 -8.05
N THR A 425 -21.52 9.21 -7.64
CA THR A 425 -20.15 8.94 -8.06
C THR A 425 -19.19 8.70 -6.90
N LYS A 426 -18.07 8.05 -7.22
CA LYS A 426 -16.95 7.93 -6.29
C LYS A 426 -16.39 9.30 -5.87
N ALA A 427 -16.40 10.28 -6.78
CA ALA A 427 -15.91 11.62 -6.49
C ALA A 427 -16.77 12.30 -5.41
N ASP A 428 -18.09 12.09 -5.44
CA ASP A 428 -19.00 12.61 -4.42
C ASP A 428 -18.77 11.97 -3.06
N THR A 429 -18.52 10.65 -3.02
CA THR A 429 -18.12 9.95 -1.79
C THR A 429 -16.78 10.49 -1.25
N ASP A 430 -15.82 10.76 -2.14
CA ASP A 430 -14.53 11.34 -1.77
C ASP A 430 -14.70 12.75 -1.21
N ALA A 431 -15.55 13.57 -1.83
CA ALA A 431 -15.88 14.92 -1.37
C ALA A 431 -16.57 14.88 0.00
N ALA A 432 -17.58 14.02 0.18
CA ALA A 432 -18.26 13.86 1.47
C ALA A 432 -17.29 13.41 2.58
N TYR A 433 -16.44 12.41 2.32
CA TYR A 433 -15.42 11.97 3.27
C TYR A 433 -14.45 13.09 3.65
N ASP A 434 -13.89 13.79 2.66
CA ASP A 434 -12.91 14.85 2.88
C ASP A 434 -13.54 16.05 3.61
N GLY A 435 -14.79 16.42 3.26
CA GLY A 435 -15.52 17.52 3.90
C GLY A 435 -15.91 17.21 5.35
N ILE A 436 -16.42 16.01 5.65
CA ILE A 436 -16.68 15.57 7.03
C ILE A 436 -15.38 15.60 7.83
N THR A 437 -14.28 15.08 7.26
CA THR A 437 -12.97 15.08 7.91
C THR A 437 -12.53 16.49 8.25
N GLU A 438 -12.62 17.42 7.31
CA GLU A 438 -12.26 18.82 7.55
C GLU A 438 -13.11 19.47 8.64
N ALA A 439 -14.42 19.28 8.59
CA ALA A 439 -15.36 19.81 9.57
C ALA A 439 -15.09 19.30 10.99
N LEU A 440 -14.81 17.99 11.14
CA LEU A 440 -14.49 17.38 12.43
C LEU A 440 -13.12 17.80 12.96
N LEU A 441 -12.09 17.85 12.11
CA LEU A 441 -10.75 18.26 12.51
C LEU A 441 -10.71 19.71 12.98
N ARG A 442 -11.42 20.59 12.27
CA ARG A 442 -11.55 22.00 12.62
C ARG A 442 -12.63 22.27 13.67
N ARG A 443 -13.41 21.26 14.04
CA ARG A 443 -14.63 21.34 14.87
C ARG A 443 -15.51 22.54 14.49
N ARG A 444 -15.91 22.58 13.21
CA ARG A 444 -16.76 23.65 12.66
C ARG A 444 -17.93 23.07 11.89
N TRP A 445 -19.06 23.75 11.99
CA TRP A 445 -20.26 23.51 11.19
C TRP A 445 -20.06 24.04 9.76
N VAL A 446 -19.22 23.36 8.99
CA VAL A 446 -18.99 23.64 7.56
C VAL A 446 -19.51 22.48 6.71
N TRP A 447 -19.60 22.71 5.39
CA TRP A 447 -19.99 21.66 4.44
C TRP A 447 -19.19 20.37 4.69
N PRO A 448 -19.85 19.20 4.75
CA PRO A 448 -21.23 18.92 4.35
C PRO A 448 -22.27 19.02 5.47
N PHE A 449 -21.91 19.50 6.67
CA PHE A 449 -22.90 19.74 7.71
C PHE A 449 -23.72 20.99 7.41
N ALA A 450 -25.02 20.92 7.71
CA ALA A 450 -25.82 22.12 7.84
C ALA A 450 -25.50 22.78 9.17
N GLU A 451 -25.41 24.12 9.19
CA GLU A 451 -25.25 24.86 10.44
C GLU A 451 -26.52 24.67 11.29
N PRO A 452 -26.41 24.24 12.56
CA PRO A 452 -27.58 24.07 13.39
C PRO A 452 -28.18 25.44 13.70
N THR A 453 -29.46 25.63 13.37
CA THR A 453 -30.19 26.84 13.73
C THR A 453 -30.76 26.70 15.14
N ASN A 454 -30.45 27.64 16.03
CA ASN A 454 -31.25 27.83 17.24
C ASN A 454 -32.21 29.02 17.05
N ASN A 455 -33.34 28.98 17.75
CA ASN A 455 -34.38 30.02 17.69
C ASN A 455 -33.93 31.38 18.27
N ALA A 456 -32.67 31.49 18.72
CA ALA A 456 -32.12 32.65 19.43
C ALA A 456 -30.95 33.35 18.70
N GLY A 457 -30.56 32.88 17.50
CA GLY A 457 -29.44 33.45 16.74
C GLY A 457 -28.05 33.28 17.37
N ALA A 458 -27.89 32.38 18.35
CA ALA A 458 -26.62 32.13 19.01
C ALA A 458 -25.77 31.09 18.26
N VAL A 459 -24.45 31.25 18.26
CA VAL A 459 -23.51 30.30 17.64
C VAL A 459 -23.60 28.95 18.36
N VAL A 460 -23.96 27.89 17.64
CA VAL A 460 -23.99 26.53 18.20
C VAL A 460 -22.57 26.00 18.27
N LEU A 461 -22.13 25.70 19.49
CA LEU A 461 -20.80 25.16 19.74
C LEU A 461 -20.62 23.80 19.05
N PHE A 462 -19.37 23.44 18.77
CA PHE A 462 -19.04 22.12 18.27
C PHE A 462 -18.58 21.25 19.45
N PRO A 463 -19.12 20.04 19.64
CA PRO A 463 -18.80 19.20 20.80
C PRO A 463 -17.36 18.67 20.76
N ASP A 464 -16.94 18.06 21.87
CA ASP A 464 -15.72 17.27 21.88
C ASP A 464 -15.84 16.04 20.97
N VAL A 465 -14.84 15.87 20.09
CA VAL A 465 -14.75 14.73 19.18
C VAL A 465 -13.40 14.03 19.28
N SER A 466 -13.42 12.71 19.17
CA SER A 466 -12.25 11.86 18.99
C SER A 466 -12.38 11.09 17.68
N LEU A 467 -11.32 11.07 16.87
CA LEU A 467 -11.40 10.70 15.46
C LEU A 467 -10.52 9.50 15.10
N VAL A 468 -11.10 8.56 14.36
CA VAL A 468 -10.39 7.52 13.61
C VAL A 468 -10.67 7.71 12.12
N LEU A 469 -9.69 8.24 11.38
CA LEU A 469 -9.77 8.48 9.94
C LEU A 469 -9.26 7.23 9.19
N ALA A 470 -10.19 6.37 8.78
CA ALA A 470 -9.88 5.10 8.13
C ALA A 470 -9.96 5.22 6.59
N SER A 471 -8.80 5.28 5.93
CA SER A 471 -8.72 5.40 4.47
C SER A 471 -7.37 4.95 3.90
N HIS A 472 -7.44 4.26 2.75
CA HIS A 472 -6.29 3.93 1.90
C HIS A 472 -6.08 4.94 0.76
N ASN A 473 -6.93 5.97 0.64
CA ASN A 473 -6.74 6.98 -0.38
C ASN A 473 -5.71 8.00 0.09
N ARG A 474 -4.51 7.93 -0.50
CA ARG A 474 -3.40 8.82 -0.22
C ARG A 474 -3.77 10.30 -0.29
N THR A 475 -4.63 10.71 -1.22
CA THR A 475 -5.07 12.10 -1.36
C THR A 475 -5.87 12.56 -0.15
N SER A 476 -6.88 11.79 0.27
CA SER A 476 -7.69 12.10 1.46
C SER A 476 -6.83 12.14 2.74
N VAL A 477 -5.93 11.17 2.89
CA VAL A 477 -5.02 11.10 4.06
C VAL A 477 -4.10 12.32 4.11
N ARG A 478 -3.52 12.73 2.97
CA ARG A 478 -2.68 13.93 2.90
C ARG A 478 -3.44 15.21 3.22
N LYS A 479 -4.66 15.39 2.68
CA LYS A 479 -5.52 16.54 3.02
C LYS A 479 -5.72 16.67 4.54
N ALA A 480 -6.03 15.57 5.22
CA ALA A 480 -6.16 15.55 6.67
C ALA A 480 -4.83 15.88 7.37
N CYS A 481 -3.71 15.31 6.93
CA CYS A 481 -2.38 15.63 7.44
C CYS A 481 -2.02 17.11 7.26
N ASP A 482 -2.40 17.72 6.14
CA ASP A 482 -2.14 19.14 5.85
C ASP A 482 -2.98 20.07 6.75
N ILE A 483 -4.16 19.63 7.21
CA ILE A 483 -4.94 20.34 8.22
C ILE A 483 -4.23 20.28 9.58
N LEU A 484 -3.80 19.09 10.01
CA LEU A 484 -3.09 18.87 11.28
C LEU A 484 -1.77 19.65 11.32
N ARG A 485 -0.89 19.46 10.33
CA ARG A 485 0.42 20.15 10.23
C ARG A 485 0.29 21.64 10.04
N GLY A 486 -0.81 22.10 9.44
CA GLY A 486 -1.12 23.51 9.28
C GLY A 486 -1.57 24.19 10.58
N GLY A 487 -1.68 23.47 11.70
CA GLY A 487 -2.17 24.02 12.97
C GLY A 487 -3.64 24.43 12.91
N ARG A 488 -4.42 23.86 11.98
CA ARG A 488 -5.83 24.17 11.77
C ARG A 488 -6.78 23.20 12.47
N CYS A 489 -6.23 22.23 13.20
CA CYS A 489 -6.99 21.31 14.03
C CYS A 489 -7.20 21.91 15.41
N GLU A 490 -8.41 21.80 15.94
CA GLU A 490 -8.71 22.33 17.28
C GLU A 490 -7.94 21.57 18.37
N PRO A 491 -7.32 22.28 19.34
CA PRO A 491 -6.56 21.66 20.42
C PRO A 491 -7.38 20.60 21.18
N GLY A 492 -6.72 19.51 21.59
CA GLY A 492 -7.38 18.42 22.31
C GLY A 492 -8.16 17.43 21.45
N THR A 493 -8.32 17.67 20.14
CA THR A 493 -8.91 16.68 19.22
C THR A 493 -7.96 15.50 19.02
N GLU A 494 -8.32 14.33 19.55
CA GLU A 494 -7.53 13.11 19.29
C GLU A 494 -7.80 12.60 17.87
N VAL A 495 -6.74 12.41 17.08
CA VAL A 495 -6.84 11.92 15.70
C VAL A 495 -5.95 10.70 15.51
N SER A 496 -6.54 9.64 14.97
CA SER A 496 -5.87 8.39 14.61
C SER A 496 -6.13 8.07 13.15
N PHE A 497 -5.09 7.77 12.38
CA PHE A 497 -5.21 7.29 11.00
C PHE A 497 -5.21 5.77 10.98
N ALA A 498 -6.11 5.16 10.23
CA ALA A 498 -6.23 3.71 10.18
C ALA A 498 -6.21 3.17 8.75
N GLN A 499 -5.49 2.06 8.55
CA GLN A 499 -5.50 1.30 7.31
C GLN A 499 -5.58 -0.21 7.60
N LEU A 500 -6.28 -0.95 6.76
CA LEU A 500 -6.21 -2.42 6.77
C LEU A 500 -4.76 -2.90 6.59
N GLN A 501 -4.37 -3.93 7.34
CA GLN A 501 -3.12 -4.62 7.14
C GLN A 501 -3.06 -5.27 5.75
N GLY A 502 -1.89 -5.20 5.13
CA GLY A 502 -1.65 -5.76 3.80
C GLY A 502 -2.24 -4.95 2.65
N MET A 503 -2.75 -3.75 2.91
CA MET A 503 -3.28 -2.82 1.91
C MET A 503 -2.67 -1.44 2.05
N ALA A 504 -2.32 -0.84 0.90
CA ALA A 504 -1.79 0.53 0.77
C ALA A 504 -0.70 0.87 1.79
N ASP A 505 0.28 -0.02 1.97
CA ASP A 505 1.37 0.18 2.92
C ASP A 505 2.19 1.43 2.62
N GLU A 506 2.21 1.91 1.37
CA GLU A 506 2.83 3.17 0.99
C GLU A 506 2.20 4.37 1.69
N VAL A 507 0.89 4.34 1.97
CA VAL A 507 0.17 5.40 2.70
C VAL A 507 0.46 5.30 4.19
N SER A 508 0.39 4.09 4.74
CA SER A 508 0.68 3.83 6.15
C SER A 508 2.12 4.18 6.52
N CYS A 509 3.10 3.79 5.71
CA CYS A 509 4.50 4.09 5.96
C CYS A 509 4.83 5.58 5.76
N GLU A 510 4.10 6.28 4.89
CA GLU A 510 4.22 7.73 4.74
C GLU A 510 3.80 8.46 6.02
N LEU A 511 2.70 8.01 6.66
CA LEU A 511 2.27 8.52 7.96
C LEU A 511 3.34 8.27 9.04
N VAL A 512 3.84 7.03 9.16
CA VAL A 512 4.88 6.66 10.14
C VAL A 512 6.17 7.45 9.92
N SER A 513 6.60 7.63 8.66
CA SER A 513 7.78 8.43 8.33
C SER A 513 7.58 9.90 8.67
N GLY A 514 6.37 10.42 8.43
CA GLY A 514 5.98 11.79 8.73
C GLY A 514 6.04 12.12 10.22
N SER A 515 5.77 11.15 11.10
CA SER A 515 5.89 11.31 12.56
C SER A 515 7.34 11.24 13.07
N LYS A 516 8.26 10.64 12.30
CA LYS A 516 9.66 10.37 12.72
C LYS A 516 10.71 11.36 12.16
N ALA A 517 10.32 12.38 11.39
CA ALA A 517 11.29 13.22 10.68
C ALA A 517 12.12 14.12 11.65
N PRO A 518 13.47 14.06 11.63
CA PRO A 518 14.34 14.89 12.48
C PRO A 518 14.28 16.39 12.15
N ALA A 519 14.59 17.21 13.16
CA ALA A 519 14.46 18.68 13.23
C ALA A 519 15.29 19.50 12.22
N ASP A 520 16.19 18.89 11.45
CA ASP A 520 17.30 19.62 10.83
C ASP A 520 17.01 20.19 9.41
N VAL A 521 15.80 20.02 8.87
CA VAL A 521 15.49 20.35 7.45
C VAL A 521 14.38 21.41 7.30
N ALA A 522 14.03 22.11 8.38
CA ALA A 522 13.20 23.30 8.31
C ALA A 522 13.88 24.49 9.02
N ALA A 523 15.16 24.73 8.69
CA ALA A 523 15.89 25.94 9.08
C ALA A 523 15.42 27.18 8.27
N GLY A 524 14.10 27.37 8.15
CA GLY A 524 13.48 28.39 7.34
C GLY A 524 12.58 29.36 8.11
N ASP A 525 11.84 28.93 9.12
CA ASP A 525 10.88 29.80 9.81
C ASP A 525 10.76 29.46 11.30
N GLY A 526 10.77 30.52 12.13
CA GLY A 526 10.94 30.50 13.57
C GLY A 526 9.81 29.89 14.42
N ALA A 527 9.55 30.50 15.58
CA ALA A 527 8.78 29.97 16.71
C ALA A 527 7.38 29.37 16.43
N GLU A 528 6.80 29.57 15.24
CA GLU A 528 5.59 28.88 14.77
C GLU A 528 5.83 27.41 14.36
N ALA A 529 6.99 27.07 13.77
CA ALA A 529 7.35 25.68 13.47
C ALA A 529 7.44 24.85 14.76
N ALA A 530 7.67 25.55 15.87
CA ALA A 530 7.75 25.04 17.21
C ALA A 530 6.38 24.67 17.83
N LEU A 531 5.28 25.29 17.39
CA LEU A 531 3.90 24.90 17.76
C LEU A 531 3.36 23.79 16.84
N ARG A 532 3.86 23.69 15.60
CA ARG A 532 3.56 22.59 14.67
C ARG A 532 4.15 21.24 15.11
N ARG A 533 4.91 21.21 16.22
CA ARG A 533 5.69 20.07 16.76
C ARG A 533 4.88 18.97 17.46
N ASP A 534 3.64 19.23 17.91
CA ASP A 534 3.04 18.40 18.98
C ASP A 534 1.89 17.47 18.54
N GLN A 535 1.65 17.32 17.24
CA GLN A 535 0.70 16.31 16.74
C GLN A 535 1.45 15.18 16.05
N ASP A 536 1.95 14.24 16.86
CA ASP A 536 2.35 12.92 16.38
C ASP A 536 1.19 12.33 15.56
N LEU A 537 1.41 12.14 14.25
CA LEU A 537 0.41 11.49 13.40
C LEU A 537 0.30 10.03 13.84
N LYS A 538 -0.77 9.72 14.56
CA LYS A 538 -0.96 8.37 15.11
C LYS A 538 -1.46 7.43 14.02
N ALA A 539 -0.60 6.53 13.54
CA ALA A 539 -0.95 5.56 12.49
C ALA A 539 -1.25 4.18 13.10
N TYR A 540 -2.37 3.58 12.70
CA TYR A 540 -2.85 2.28 13.17
C TYR A 540 -3.08 1.33 12.00
N LYS A 541 -2.83 0.04 12.24
CA LYS A 541 -3.20 -1.04 11.31
C LYS A 541 -4.39 -1.83 11.85
N TYR A 542 -5.41 -2.00 11.01
CA TYR A 542 -6.53 -2.87 11.29
C TYR A 542 -6.18 -4.31 10.89
N LEU A 543 -6.34 -5.21 11.85
CA LEU A 543 -5.99 -6.63 11.78
C LEU A 543 -7.19 -7.46 12.23
N VAL A 544 -7.25 -8.70 11.74
CA VAL A 544 -8.18 -9.70 12.26
C VAL A 544 -7.44 -10.89 12.84
N TRP A 545 -8.00 -11.48 13.89
CA TRP A 545 -7.47 -12.69 14.52
C TRP A 545 -8.57 -13.75 14.69
N GLY A 546 -8.18 -15.01 14.77
CA GLY A 546 -9.07 -16.16 14.77
C GLY A 546 -8.46 -17.34 14.01
N SER A 547 -9.20 -18.46 13.91
CA SER A 547 -8.70 -19.64 13.18
C SER A 547 -8.40 -19.31 11.71
N THR A 548 -7.55 -20.11 11.05
CA THR A 548 -7.32 -19.92 9.60
C THR A 548 -8.65 -19.98 8.84
N GLY A 549 -9.53 -20.93 9.15
CA GLY A 549 -10.85 -21.01 8.55
C GLY A 549 -11.74 -19.78 8.79
N GLU A 550 -11.78 -19.25 10.01
CA GLU A 550 -12.55 -18.06 10.38
C GLU A 550 -12.05 -16.81 9.64
N CYS A 551 -10.73 -16.58 9.67
CA CYS A 551 -10.09 -15.48 8.96
C CYS A 551 -10.28 -15.59 7.45
N MET A 552 -10.24 -16.80 6.87
CA MET A 552 -10.50 -16.99 5.44
C MET A 552 -11.93 -16.62 5.05
N LYS A 553 -12.93 -17.02 5.83
CA LYS A 553 -14.33 -16.63 5.61
C LYS A 553 -14.48 -15.11 5.69
N TYR A 554 -13.88 -14.48 6.70
CA TYR A 554 -13.88 -13.03 6.85
C TYR A 554 -13.25 -12.34 5.63
N LEU A 555 -12.05 -12.75 5.22
CA LEU A 555 -11.32 -12.14 4.11
C LEU A 555 -12.04 -12.35 2.78
N LEU A 556 -12.66 -13.51 2.58
CA LEU A 556 -13.46 -13.79 1.38
C LEU A 556 -14.66 -12.86 1.27
N ARG A 557 -15.42 -12.65 2.36
CA ARG A 557 -16.52 -11.67 2.40
C ARG A 557 -16.02 -10.28 2.03
N ARG A 558 -14.93 -9.83 2.67
CA ARG A 558 -14.33 -8.52 2.38
C ARG A 558 -13.83 -8.40 0.95
N ALA A 559 -13.29 -9.46 0.37
CA ALA A 559 -12.80 -9.47 -1.01
C ALA A 559 -13.95 -9.41 -2.04
N HIS A 560 -15.09 -10.06 -1.77
CA HIS A 560 -16.29 -9.95 -2.59
C HIS A 560 -16.92 -8.56 -2.51
N GLU A 561 -17.14 -8.07 -1.29
CA GLU A 561 -17.71 -6.74 -1.03
C GLU A 561 -16.86 -5.60 -1.62
N ASN A 562 -15.54 -5.72 -1.54
CA ASN A 562 -14.61 -4.68 -1.98
C ASN A 562 -13.88 -5.04 -3.28
N ARG A 563 -14.47 -5.89 -4.14
CA ARG A 563 -13.81 -6.41 -5.35
C ARG A 563 -13.20 -5.31 -6.23
N GLU A 564 -13.92 -4.21 -6.43
CA GLU A 564 -13.40 -3.06 -7.18
C GLU A 564 -12.22 -2.37 -6.48
N ALA A 565 -12.27 -2.23 -5.15
CA ALA A 565 -11.17 -1.65 -4.39
C ALA A 565 -9.94 -2.57 -4.42
N VAL A 566 -10.14 -3.88 -4.37
CA VAL A 566 -9.09 -4.90 -4.52
C VAL A 566 -8.44 -4.85 -5.90
N GLN A 567 -9.21 -4.58 -6.96
CA GLN A 567 -8.66 -4.41 -8.32
C GLN A 567 -7.88 -3.10 -8.48
N ARG A 568 -8.18 -2.08 -7.66
CA ARG A 568 -7.50 -0.78 -7.67
C ARG A 568 -6.17 -0.77 -6.90
N THR A 569 -5.68 -1.90 -6.40
CA THR A 569 -4.36 -2.01 -5.71
C THR A 569 -3.15 -1.95 -6.65
N ARG A 570 -3.33 -1.58 -7.93
CA ARG A 570 -2.23 -1.42 -8.91
C ARG A 570 -1.17 -0.44 -8.42
N SER A 571 -1.58 0.66 -7.79
CA SER A 571 -0.64 1.64 -7.22
C SER A 571 0.25 1.02 -6.15
N GLY A 572 -0.32 0.20 -5.26
CA GLY A 572 0.42 -0.50 -4.21
C GLY A 572 1.39 -1.52 -4.80
N ARG A 573 0.96 -2.30 -5.80
CA ARG A 573 1.83 -3.22 -6.54
C ARG A 573 3.02 -2.50 -7.16
N ASP A 574 2.76 -1.40 -7.87
CA ASP A 574 3.80 -0.65 -8.57
C ASP A 574 4.77 0.01 -7.57
N ALA A 575 4.27 0.50 -6.42
CA ALA A 575 5.10 1.02 -5.34
C ALA A 575 6.01 -0.07 -4.73
N MET A 576 5.48 -1.26 -4.46
CA MET A 576 6.27 -2.40 -3.97
C MET A 576 7.32 -2.85 -4.99
N ARG A 577 6.99 -2.84 -6.29
CA ARG A 577 7.93 -3.17 -7.37
C ARG A 577 9.07 -2.17 -7.46
N VAL A 578 8.77 -0.87 -7.37
CA VAL A 578 9.77 0.20 -7.36
C VAL A 578 10.71 0.04 -6.17
N GLU A 579 10.17 -0.21 -4.97
CA GLU A 579 10.98 -0.41 -3.77
C GLU A 579 11.84 -1.68 -3.84
N LEU A 580 11.28 -2.79 -4.34
CA LEU A 580 12.05 -4.02 -4.55
C LEU A 580 13.21 -3.79 -5.54
N TRP A 581 12.94 -3.09 -6.64
CA TRP A 581 13.96 -2.80 -7.64
C TRP A 581 15.03 -1.84 -7.11
N ARG A 582 14.66 -0.87 -6.26
CA ARG A 582 15.60 -0.01 -5.54
C ARG A 582 16.54 -0.85 -4.64
N ARG A 583 16.01 -1.83 -3.91
CA ARG A 583 16.83 -2.74 -3.08
C ARG A 583 17.75 -3.59 -3.92
N VAL A 584 17.26 -4.15 -5.04
CA VAL A 584 18.08 -4.92 -5.99
C VAL A 584 19.23 -4.08 -6.53
N LYS A 585 18.94 -2.87 -7.02
CA LYS A 585 19.97 -1.92 -7.47
C LYS A 585 21.05 -1.66 -6.43
N SER A 586 20.63 -1.40 -5.18
CA SER A 586 21.54 -1.14 -4.07
C SER A 586 22.46 -2.31 -3.80
N VAL A 587 22.01 -3.56 -3.98
CA VAL A 587 22.83 -4.77 -3.82
C VAL A 587 23.85 -4.91 -4.95
N PHE A 588 23.49 -4.52 -6.18
CA PHE A 588 24.34 -4.67 -7.36
C PHE A 588 25.17 -3.41 -7.72
N GLY A 589 25.18 -2.37 -6.88
CA GLY A 589 25.93 -1.13 -7.12
C GLY A 589 25.48 -0.36 -8.37
N ILE A 590 24.29 -0.66 -8.91
CA ILE A 590 23.71 0.06 -10.04
C ILE A 590 23.03 1.29 -9.44
N GLY A 591 23.55 2.49 -9.71
CA GLY A 591 23.06 3.75 -9.12
C GLY A 591 21.52 3.86 -9.09
N ALA A 592 20.99 4.26 -7.93
CA ALA A 592 19.56 4.38 -7.64
C ALA A 592 18.82 5.27 -8.64
#